data_AF-A0A7L9CAZ5-F1
#
_entry.id   AF-A0A7L9CAZ5-F1
#
_cell.length_a   1.000
_cell.length_b   1.000
_cell.length_c   1.000
_cell.angle_alpha   90.00
_cell.angle_beta   90.00
_cell.angle_gamma   90.00
#
_symmetry.space_group_name_H-M   'P 1'
#
loop_
_entity.id
_entity.type
_entity.pdbx_description
1 polymer ?
#
loop_
_entity_poly.entity_id
_entity_poly.type
_entity_poly.pdbx_seq_one_letter_code
_entity_poly.pdbx_strand_id
1 'polypeptide(L)'
;MASKQITFAGIFFFSWVVILSSFISKSLEAQTAAEPSENFQLQTYLTEEQALALVFPDCDDIATEVITMSHEEKNDLEKLLSRRLYEDGFKVYLGKKDGVIQGYAIITEEIGKFHPFTFIVGVTPKGKIKDIAVLVYRESRGGEIVKKRFLYQFVGKSFKNPIRINKDIINVTGATMSVQYLCAGVRKVLAVINEYYLNGKKAENSATHTNEPAVIPQKTEPIHSANTSQNANNRVARAQKGAEQSKRETGRSEGASSEVKMVKQTRMIMGTFAEVSVYSKDEKTAGQGVEEALNEMERMDRIMSNYKKDSELSQLNKNAAKAPVTCRGELLDVIERSQYYSGLSGGAFDITVSPVVALWGFFREKGRVPSDKEIERVLPAVSYKNIVIQKSADPKKPDTVFFKNTQTQIDLGAIGKGYAVDKALEIIKKYGINNACINLGGNIYVLGTSPGKTAWKIGVQHPRNKEEILGYLELKDEATATSGDYERFFEMNGKRYSHIINPLTGRPVTGTIATTIVAPTGTEVDALSTSLFVLGFEKGLDLVKKFPNVHAMIIYEGNDGKIMVAMTKGFADKFKKTPVKGEDDVKWHVVASN
;
A
#
# COMPACT_ATOMS: atom_id res chain seq x y z
N MET A 1 -14.74 -58.88 -30.99
CA MET A 1 -13.98 -58.35 -29.83
C MET A 1 -14.80 -57.22 -29.22
N ALA A 2 -14.84 -57.20 -27.90
CA ALA A 2 -15.99 -56.78 -27.11
C ALA A 2 -16.29 -55.27 -27.12
N SER A 3 -17.57 -54.98 -27.34
CA SER A 3 -18.34 -53.79 -26.99
C SER A 3 -18.62 -53.69 -25.48
N LYS A 4 -18.78 -52.46 -24.96
CA LYS A 4 -19.66 -51.96 -23.86
C LYS A 4 -19.02 -50.67 -23.31
N GLN A 5 -19.53 -49.44 -23.48
CA GLN A 5 -20.83 -48.84 -23.11
C GLN A 5 -21.17 -48.93 -21.62
N ILE A 6 -21.67 -47.79 -21.08
CA ILE A 6 -22.28 -47.53 -19.75
C ILE A 6 -21.23 -47.03 -18.71
N THR A 7 -21.34 -45.86 -18.04
CA THR A 7 -22.50 -45.23 -17.37
C THR A 7 -22.27 -43.74 -17.10
N PHE A 8 -23.32 -42.93 -17.23
CA PHE A 8 -23.47 -41.61 -16.62
C PHE A 8 -23.97 -41.80 -15.18
N ALA A 9 -23.30 -41.21 -14.18
CA ALA A 9 -23.89 -40.94 -12.86
C ALA A 9 -23.08 -39.81 -12.18
N GLY A 10 -23.62 -38.60 -12.19
CA GLY A 10 -23.09 -37.51 -11.40
C GLY A 10 -23.47 -37.67 -9.92
N ILE A 11 -22.59 -37.21 -9.02
CA ILE A 11 -22.95 -36.77 -7.68
C ILE A 11 -22.05 -35.58 -7.33
N PHE A 12 -22.71 -34.46 -7.03
CA PHE A 12 -22.18 -33.25 -6.39
C PHE A 12 -21.32 -33.58 -5.17
N PHE A 13 -20.18 -32.90 -4.97
CA PHE A 13 -19.87 -32.34 -3.66
C PHE A 13 -19.00 -31.09 -3.76
N PHE A 14 -19.55 -30.03 -3.20
CA PHE A 14 -18.96 -28.74 -2.87
C PHE A 14 -17.66 -28.87 -2.04
N SER A 15 -16.85 -27.80 -2.12
CA SER A 15 -16.13 -27.12 -1.02
C SER A 15 -14.63 -26.93 -1.34
N TRP A 16 -14.21 -25.70 -1.70
CA TRP A 16 -13.39 -24.78 -0.86
C TRP A 16 -11.88 -25.11 -0.90
N VAL A 17 -10.90 -24.22 -1.10
CA VAL A 17 -10.61 -22.84 -0.61
C VAL A 17 -9.36 -22.36 -1.38
N VAL A 18 -9.34 -21.21 -2.05
CA VAL A 18 -9.00 -19.84 -1.57
C VAL A 18 -7.69 -19.74 -0.76
N ILE A 19 -6.52 -19.69 -1.42
CA ILE A 19 -5.33 -18.98 -0.89
C ILE A 19 -4.50 -18.46 -2.09
N LEU A 20 -4.63 -17.18 -2.45
CA LEU A 20 -3.62 -16.47 -3.26
C LEU A 20 -3.89 -14.97 -3.29
N SER A 21 -3.26 -14.22 -2.38
CA SER A 21 -2.75 -12.86 -2.62
C SER A 21 -2.16 -12.27 -1.33
N SER A 22 -0.91 -12.58 -1.01
CA SER A 22 -0.17 -11.92 0.09
C SER A 22 1.33 -11.95 -0.15
N PHE A 23 1.82 -11.39 -1.25
CA PHE A 23 3.26 -11.11 -1.43
C PHE A 23 3.45 -9.84 -2.27
N ILE A 24 3.32 -8.68 -1.63
CA ILE A 24 3.85 -7.40 -2.14
C ILE A 24 4.56 -6.71 -0.97
N SER A 25 5.85 -6.49 -1.15
CA SER A 25 6.83 -6.01 -0.17
C SER A 25 6.89 -4.48 -0.12
N LYS A 26 6.99 -3.95 1.11
CA LYS A 26 7.16 -2.53 1.45
C LYS A 26 8.65 -2.21 1.60
N SER A 27 9.24 -1.31 0.80
CA SER A 27 10.60 -0.80 1.09
C SER A 27 10.67 0.72 1.29
N LEU A 28 11.24 1.07 2.45
CA LEU A 28 12.18 2.16 2.77
C LEU A 28 11.86 3.65 2.53
N GLU A 29 11.47 4.32 3.63
CA GLU A 29 11.95 5.66 4.00
C GLU A 29 13.45 5.58 4.34
N ALA A 30 14.33 5.86 3.37
CA ALA A 30 15.69 6.41 3.58
C ALA A 30 16.38 6.64 2.23
N GLN A 31 16.22 7.83 1.65
CA GLN A 31 17.27 8.58 0.93
C GLN A 31 16.70 9.92 0.41
N THR A 32 17.06 11.00 1.09
CA THR A 32 16.71 12.38 0.72
C THR A 32 17.51 12.86 -0.48
N ALA A 33 17.00 12.57 -1.68
CA ALA A 33 16.99 13.55 -2.74
C ALA A 33 15.53 13.98 -2.92
N ALA A 34 15.25 15.28 -2.97
CA ALA A 34 13.91 15.72 -3.33
C ALA A 34 13.60 15.21 -4.75
N GLU A 35 12.53 14.44 -4.90
CA GLU A 35 12.07 13.93 -6.18
C GLU A 35 11.70 15.12 -7.10
N PRO A 36 12.27 15.23 -8.31
CA PRO A 36 11.83 16.23 -9.28
C PRO A 36 10.38 15.98 -9.70
N SER A 37 9.58 17.04 -9.87
CA SER A 37 8.14 16.97 -10.22
C SER A 37 7.82 16.25 -11.55
N GLU A 38 8.83 16.03 -12.40
CA GLU A 38 8.72 15.34 -13.71
C GLU A 38 9.45 13.99 -13.74
N ASN A 39 9.75 13.41 -12.56
CA ASN A 39 10.57 12.21 -12.49
C ASN A 39 9.80 10.89 -12.63
N PHE A 40 8.47 10.91 -12.45
CA PHE A 40 7.65 9.71 -12.65
C PHE A 40 7.29 9.53 -14.13
N GLN A 41 7.63 8.36 -14.67
CA GLN A 41 7.18 7.94 -16.00
C GLN A 41 6.96 6.42 -16.00
N LEU A 42 5.69 5.99 -16.01
CA LEU A 42 5.35 4.57 -16.11
C LEU A 42 5.65 4.04 -17.51
N GLN A 43 6.57 3.07 -17.58
CA GLN A 43 6.95 2.39 -18.80
C GLN A 43 6.85 0.88 -18.58
N THR A 44 5.88 0.25 -19.23
CA THR A 44 5.73 -1.20 -19.26
C THR A 44 6.41 -1.75 -20.51
N TYR A 45 7.41 -2.59 -20.33
CA TYR A 45 8.19 -3.20 -21.42
C TYR A 45 7.73 -4.62 -21.72
N LEU A 46 7.37 -5.38 -20.69
CA LEU A 46 6.94 -6.77 -20.81
C LEU A 46 5.80 -7.06 -19.82
N THR A 47 4.83 -7.84 -20.26
CA THR A 47 3.89 -8.52 -19.38
C THR A 47 4.57 -9.67 -18.63
N GLU A 48 3.95 -10.17 -17.56
CA GLU A 48 4.42 -11.36 -16.84
C GLU A 48 4.58 -12.56 -17.79
N GLU A 49 3.60 -12.81 -18.65
CA GLU A 49 3.62 -13.90 -19.64
C GLU A 49 4.79 -13.76 -20.62
N GLN A 50 5.01 -12.56 -21.16
CA GLN A 50 6.13 -12.30 -22.09
C GLN A 50 7.48 -12.46 -21.40
N ALA A 51 7.60 -12.01 -20.15
CA ALA A 51 8.81 -12.13 -19.35
C ALA A 51 9.12 -13.60 -19.02
N LEU A 52 8.11 -14.38 -18.69
CA LEU A 52 8.21 -15.83 -18.46
C LEU A 52 8.61 -16.58 -19.74
N ALA A 53 8.00 -16.26 -20.88
CA ALA A 53 8.37 -16.83 -22.18
C ALA A 53 9.83 -16.52 -22.57
N LEU A 54 10.34 -15.36 -22.17
CA LEU A 54 11.73 -14.96 -22.41
C LEU A 54 12.73 -15.77 -21.58
N VAL A 55 12.45 -16.01 -20.29
CA VAL A 55 13.34 -16.80 -19.42
C VAL A 55 13.18 -18.32 -19.61
N PHE A 56 12.04 -18.77 -20.12
CA PHE A 56 11.69 -20.17 -20.37
C PHE A 56 11.30 -20.46 -21.84
N PRO A 57 12.15 -20.15 -22.84
CA PRO A 57 11.77 -20.26 -24.26
C PRO A 57 11.51 -21.70 -24.73
N ASP A 58 12.13 -22.67 -24.07
CA ASP A 58 12.13 -24.09 -24.47
C ASP A 58 11.21 -24.95 -23.60
N CYS A 59 10.48 -24.34 -22.66
CA CYS A 59 9.60 -25.02 -21.71
C CYS A 59 8.18 -25.17 -22.29
N ASP A 60 7.54 -26.29 -22.00
CA ASP A 60 6.15 -26.59 -22.39
C ASP A 60 5.15 -26.39 -21.23
N ASP A 61 5.65 -26.32 -19.99
CA ASP A 61 4.89 -26.09 -18.77
C ASP A 61 5.62 -25.10 -17.85
N ILE A 62 4.86 -24.28 -17.12
CA ILE A 62 5.38 -23.38 -16.09
C ILE A 62 4.54 -23.58 -14.83
N ALA A 63 5.11 -24.27 -13.85
CA ALA A 63 4.51 -24.38 -12.53
C ALA A 63 4.87 -23.17 -11.67
N THR A 64 4.05 -22.88 -10.66
CA THR A 64 4.31 -21.82 -9.68
C THR A 64 4.38 -22.42 -8.29
N GLU A 65 5.33 -21.96 -7.50
CA GLU A 65 5.44 -22.24 -6.08
C GLU A 65 5.59 -20.95 -5.28
N VAL A 66 5.20 -20.99 -4.02
CA VAL A 66 5.35 -19.87 -3.09
C VAL A 66 6.22 -20.33 -1.95
N ILE A 67 7.37 -19.68 -1.80
CA ILE A 67 8.21 -19.79 -0.62
C ILE A 67 7.64 -18.82 0.41
N THR A 68 7.26 -19.31 1.58
CA THR A 68 7.02 -18.48 2.77
C THR A 68 8.20 -18.68 3.70
N MET A 69 8.85 -17.59 4.13
CA MET A 69 10.05 -17.69 4.96
C MET A 69 9.68 -17.63 6.44
N SER A 70 10.28 -18.49 7.27
CA SER A 70 10.26 -18.28 8.72
C SER A 70 11.10 -17.05 9.10
N HIS A 71 10.90 -16.52 10.31
CA HIS A 71 11.70 -15.41 10.82
C HIS A 71 13.21 -15.74 10.85
N GLU A 72 13.56 -16.98 11.20
CA GLU A 72 14.95 -17.45 11.21
C GLU A 72 15.52 -17.52 9.79
N GLU A 73 14.77 -18.08 8.84
CA GLU A 73 15.19 -18.18 7.44
C GLU A 73 15.37 -16.81 6.79
N LYS A 74 14.46 -15.86 7.09
CA LYS A 74 14.56 -14.48 6.65
C LYS A 74 15.81 -13.82 7.22
N ASN A 75 16.04 -13.94 8.53
CA ASN A 75 17.23 -13.39 9.18
C ASN A 75 18.53 -13.95 8.62
N ASP A 76 18.59 -15.25 8.33
CA ASP A 76 19.77 -15.87 7.74
C ASP A 76 20.03 -15.38 6.32
N LEU A 77 18.97 -15.25 5.52
CA LEU A 77 19.06 -14.71 4.16
C LEU A 77 19.46 -13.22 4.18
N GLU A 78 18.98 -12.44 5.15
CA GLU A 78 19.39 -11.04 5.36
C GLU A 78 20.87 -10.91 5.73
N LYS A 79 21.35 -11.74 6.67
CA LYS A 79 22.78 -11.81 7.03
C LYS A 79 23.62 -12.18 5.81
N LEU A 80 23.20 -13.20 5.07
CA LEU A 80 23.87 -13.69 3.87
C LEU A 80 23.97 -12.61 2.78
N LEU A 81 22.93 -11.81 2.61
CA LEU A 81 22.90 -10.71 1.64
C LEU A 81 23.49 -9.41 2.18
N SER A 82 23.76 -9.33 3.49
CA SER A 82 24.14 -8.11 4.21
C SER A 82 23.19 -6.94 3.94
N ARG A 83 21.88 -7.25 3.83
CA ARG A 83 20.80 -6.28 3.66
C ARG A 83 19.51 -6.85 4.22
N ARG A 84 18.59 -5.97 4.61
CA ARG A 84 17.23 -6.37 4.98
C ARG A 84 16.42 -6.80 3.76
N LEU A 85 15.51 -7.74 3.99
CA LEU A 85 14.51 -8.23 3.05
C LEU A 85 13.14 -7.81 3.55
N TYR A 86 12.34 -7.28 2.62
CA TYR A 86 11.02 -6.74 2.93
C TYR A 86 9.90 -7.67 2.48
N GLU A 87 10.26 -8.69 1.71
CA GLU A 87 9.43 -9.80 1.33
C GLU A 87 9.31 -10.80 2.48
N ASP A 88 8.09 -11.26 2.74
CA ASP A 88 7.84 -12.38 3.66
C ASP A 88 7.95 -13.74 2.94
N GLY A 89 8.22 -13.71 1.63
CA GLY A 89 8.27 -14.87 0.76
C GLY A 89 8.36 -14.52 -0.72
N PHE A 90 8.54 -15.53 -1.56
CA PHE A 90 8.79 -15.39 -2.99
C PHE A 90 7.90 -16.32 -3.81
N LYS A 91 7.24 -15.76 -4.83
CA LYS A 91 6.62 -16.55 -5.91
C LYS A 91 7.73 -16.98 -6.87
N VAL A 92 7.91 -18.29 -7.02
CA VAL A 92 8.92 -18.91 -7.87
C VAL A 92 8.23 -19.64 -9.00
N TYR A 93 8.64 -19.36 -10.23
CA TYR A 93 8.17 -20.05 -11.43
C TYR A 93 9.15 -21.15 -11.80
N LEU A 94 8.65 -22.34 -12.10
CA LEU A 94 9.42 -23.52 -12.46
C LEU A 94 9.11 -23.84 -13.91
N GLY A 95 10.02 -23.49 -14.81
CA GLY A 95 9.91 -23.88 -16.21
C GLY A 95 10.24 -25.36 -16.38
N LYS A 96 9.34 -26.12 -17.00
CA LYS A 96 9.50 -27.55 -17.25
C LYS A 96 9.46 -27.86 -18.75
N LYS A 97 10.14 -28.92 -19.12
CA LYS A 97 10.07 -29.53 -20.44
C LYS A 97 9.93 -31.03 -20.27
N ASP A 98 8.89 -31.63 -20.84
CA ASP A 98 8.57 -33.05 -20.66
C ASP A 98 8.54 -33.47 -19.18
N GLY A 99 8.02 -32.59 -18.32
CA GLY A 99 7.94 -32.78 -16.86
C GLY A 99 9.25 -32.55 -16.08
N VAL A 100 10.38 -32.31 -16.76
CA VAL A 100 11.69 -32.06 -16.13
C VAL A 100 11.93 -30.56 -15.95
N ILE A 101 12.30 -30.14 -14.74
CA ILE A 101 12.62 -28.73 -14.43
C ILE A 101 13.83 -28.26 -15.24
N GLN A 102 13.60 -27.28 -16.11
CA GLN A 102 14.61 -26.62 -16.95
C GLN A 102 15.11 -25.32 -16.33
N GLY A 103 14.49 -24.81 -15.27
CA GLY A 103 14.96 -23.66 -14.53
C GLY A 103 13.92 -23.07 -13.58
N TYR A 104 14.36 -22.03 -12.87
CA TYR A 104 13.60 -21.29 -11.89
C TYR A 104 13.58 -19.82 -12.26
N ALA A 105 12.50 -19.10 -11.97
CA ALA A 105 12.46 -17.66 -12.14
C ALA A 105 11.72 -17.00 -10.98
N ILE A 106 12.13 -15.78 -10.62
CA ILE A 106 11.43 -14.94 -9.65
C ILE A 106 11.24 -13.56 -10.27
N ILE A 107 10.01 -13.06 -10.22
CA ILE A 107 9.68 -11.67 -10.49
C ILE A 107 9.77 -10.91 -9.16
N THR A 108 10.56 -9.85 -9.11
CA THR A 108 10.77 -9.06 -7.90
C THR A 108 10.80 -7.57 -8.22
N GLU A 109 10.73 -6.76 -7.17
CA GLU A 109 10.80 -5.30 -7.26
C GLU A 109 11.97 -4.76 -6.43
N GLU A 110 12.56 -3.68 -6.93
CA GLU A 110 13.54 -2.88 -6.20
C GLU A 110 13.27 -1.40 -6.47
N ILE A 111 13.64 -0.52 -5.54
CA ILE A 111 13.57 0.93 -5.75
C ILE A 111 14.75 1.35 -6.60
N GLY A 112 14.51 2.14 -7.66
CA GLY A 112 15.56 2.79 -8.44
C GLY A 112 16.19 3.94 -7.68
N LYS A 113 16.07 5.15 -8.22
CA LYS A 113 16.44 6.37 -7.51
C LYS A 113 15.29 6.88 -6.63
N PHE A 114 14.04 6.73 -7.07
CA PHE A 114 12.85 7.27 -6.42
C PHE A 114 11.63 6.34 -6.49
N HIS A 115 11.52 5.50 -7.54
CA HIS A 115 10.34 4.66 -7.76
C HIS A 115 10.71 3.19 -7.90
N PRO A 116 9.80 2.26 -7.53
CA PRO A 116 10.02 0.84 -7.73
C PRO A 116 10.03 0.49 -9.22
N PHE A 117 10.88 -0.46 -9.60
CA PHE A 117 10.85 -1.11 -10.90
C PHE A 117 10.80 -2.63 -10.73
N THR A 118 10.13 -3.29 -11.66
CA THR A 118 9.79 -4.71 -11.60
C THR A 118 10.61 -5.46 -12.64
N PHE A 119 11.26 -6.56 -12.26
CA PHE A 119 12.08 -7.36 -13.17
C PHE A 119 12.05 -8.85 -12.81
N ILE A 120 12.30 -9.69 -13.80
CA ILE A 120 12.39 -11.14 -13.67
C ILE A 120 13.85 -11.58 -13.75
N VAL A 121 14.24 -12.56 -12.95
CA VAL A 121 15.54 -13.24 -13.09
C VAL A 121 15.29 -14.72 -13.30
N GLY A 122 15.65 -15.23 -14.48
CA GLY A 122 15.60 -16.64 -14.83
C GLY A 122 16.94 -17.32 -14.55
N VAL A 123 16.90 -18.49 -13.93
CA VAL A 123 18.06 -19.23 -13.43
C VAL A 123 17.97 -20.69 -13.88
N THR A 124 19.06 -21.21 -14.41
CA THR A 124 19.20 -22.62 -14.79
C THR A 124 19.11 -23.55 -13.57
N PRO A 125 18.89 -24.87 -13.75
CA PRO A 125 18.84 -25.83 -12.65
C PRO A 125 20.17 -25.93 -11.87
N LYS A 126 21.26 -25.39 -12.43
CA LYS A 126 22.58 -25.30 -11.81
C LYS A 126 22.84 -23.96 -11.10
N GLY A 127 21.83 -23.10 -10.95
CA GLY A 127 21.97 -21.83 -10.23
C GLY A 127 22.66 -20.69 -10.98
N LYS A 128 22.82 -20.82 -12.30
CA LYS A 128 23.35 -19.74 -13.15
C LYS A 128 22.23 -18.97 -13.82
N ILE A 129 22.33 -17.65 -13.89
CA ILE A 129 21.37 -16.79 -14.60
C ILE A 129 21.32 -17.21 -16.08
N LYS A 130 20.14 -17.61 -16.55
CA LYS A 130 19.84 -17.90 -17.96
C LYS A 130 19.52 -16.60 -18.69
N ASP A 131 18.59 -15.83 -18.15
CA ASP A 131 18.20 -14.53 -18.70
C ASP A 131 17.59 -13.63 -17.61
N ILE A 132 17.49 -12.33 -17.89
CA ILE A 132 16.95 -11.30 -17.00
C ILE A 132 16.23 -10.26 -17.85
N ALA A 133 15.06 -9.81 -17.40
CA ALA A 133 14.31 -8.78 -18.11
C ALA A 133 13.61 -7.82 -17.15
N VAL A 134 13.55 -6.53 -17.50
CA VAL A 134 12.79 -5.52 -16.77
C VAL A 134 11.38 -5.46 -17.36
N LEU A 135 10.37 -5.62 -16.52
CA LEU A 135 8.95 -5.64 -16.91
C LEU A 135 8.36 -4.24 -16.86
N VAL A 136 8.59 -3.52 -15.76
CA VAL A 136 8.03 -2.19 -15.52
C VAL A 136 9.10 -1.29 -14.93
N TYR A 137 9.29 -0.11 -15.52
CA TYR A 137 10.17 0.94 -15.00
C TYR A 137 9.38 2.23 -14.83
N ARG A 138 9.58 2.92 -13.70
CA ARG A 138 8.68 4.03 -13.29
C ARG A 138 9.39 5.38 -13.19
N GLU A 139 10.61 5.49 -13.69
CA GLU A 139 11.39 6.73 -13.65
C GLU A 139 11.61 7.29 -15.06
N SER A 140 11.59 8.63 -15.19
CA SER A 140 11.86 9.32 -16.45
C SER A 140 13.33 9.23 -16.90
N ARG A 141 14.23 8.83 -16.00
CA ARG A 141 15.65 8.59 -16.28
C ARG A 141 16.10 7.22 -15.76
N GLY A 142 17.06 6.61 -16.45
CA GLY A 142 17.62 5.32 -16.06
C GLY A 142 17.01 4.09 -16.74
N GLY A 143 16.07 4.28 -17.68
CA GLY A 143 15.51 3.19 -18.50
C GLY A 143 16.55 2.46 -19.37
N GLU A 144 17.79 2.94 -19.42
CA GLU A 144 18.89 2.23 -20.06
C GLU A 144 19.14 0.83 -19.47
N ILE A 145 18.77 0.59 -18.20
CA ILE A 145 18.91 -0.72 -17.57
C ILE A 145 18.01 -1.79 -18.22
N VAL A 146 17.03 -1.39 -19.01
CA VAL A 146 16.11 -2.29 -19.72
C VAL A 146 16.75 -2.89 -20.97
N LYS A 147 17.80 -2.26 -21.50
CA LYS A 147 18.42 -2.67 -22.76
C LYS A 147 19.07 -4.05 -22.59
N LYS A 148 18.72 -5.00 -23.48
CA LYS A 148 19.27 -6.37 -23.50
C LYS A 148 20.80 -6.40 -23.40
N ARG A 149 21.50 -5.48 -24.08
CA ARG A 149 22.97 -5.36 -24.02
C ARG A 149 23.52 -5.14 -22.60
N PHE A 150 22.81 -4.39 -21.77
CA PHE A 150 23.21 -4.12 -20.39
C PHE A 150 22.88 -5.32 -19.50
N LEU A 151 21.69 -5.90 -19.65
CA LEU A 151 21.21 -7.05 -18.90
C LEU A 151 22.02 -8.33 -19.17
N TYR A 152 22.60 -8.46 -20.36
CA TYR A 152 23.45 -9.61 -20.72
C TYR A 152 24.67 -9.79 -19.80
N GLN A 153 25.10 -8.73 -19.11
CA GLN A 153 26.21 -8.80 -18.15
C GLN A 153 25.94 -9.72 -16.96
N PHE A 154 24.67 -10.00 -16.64
CA PHE A 154 24.28 -10.89 -15.55
C PHE A 154 24.28 -12.36 -15.96
N VAL A 155 24.15 -12.67 -17.26
CA VAL A 155 24.02 -14.03 -17.78
C VAL A 155 25.23 -14.88 -17.40
N GLY A 156 24.99 -16.10 -16.96
CA GLY A 156 26.01 -17.07 -16.54
C GLY A 156 26.56 -16.87 -15.12
N LYS A 157 26.30 -15.73 -14.46
CA LYS A 157 26.65 -15.52 -13.05
C LYS A 157 25.74 -16.38 -12.16
N SER A 158 26.28 -16.84 -11.04
CA SER A 158 25.60 -17.59 -9.98
C SER A 158 25.71 -16.84 -8.65
N PHE A 159 25.08 -17.36 -7.59
CA PHE A 159 25.18 -16.77 -6.25
C PHE A 159 26.65 -16.66 -5.75
N LYS A 160 27.53 -17.56 -6.20
CA LYS A 160 28.97 -17.54 -5.85
C LYS A 160 29.76 -16.45 -6.58
N ASN A 161 29.23 -15.90 -7.67
CA ASN A 161 29.89 -14.86 -8.43
C ASN A 161 29.61 -13.48 -7.80
N PRO A 162 30.59 -12.59 -7.75
CA PRO A 162 30.34 -11.22 -7.31
C PRO A 162 29.50 -10.45 -8.36
N ILE A 163 28.57 -9.64 -7.87
CA ILE A 163 27.67 -8.78 -8.66
C ILE A 163 27.75 -7.36 -8.09
N ARG A 164 28.91 -6.71 -8.26
CA ARG A 164 29.16 -5.35 -7.77
C ARG A 164 29.22 -4.38 -8.94
N ILE A 165 28.51 -3.27 -8.79
CA ILE A 165 28.57 -2.14 -9.72
C ILE A 165 30.01 -1.61 -9.86
N ASN A 166 30.40 -1.21 -11.08
CA ASN A 166 31.74 -0.72 -11.44
C ASN A 166 32.89 -1.73 -11.23
N LYS A 167 32.58 -2.99 -10.93
CA LYS A 167 33.58 -4.07 -10.84
C LYS A 167 33.18 -5.26 -11.70
N ASP A 168 31.99 -5.80 -11.44
CA ASP A 168 31.49 -7.00 -12.10
C ASP A 168 30.33 -6.70 -13.06
N ILE A 169 29.68 -5.55 -12.90
CA ILE A 169 28.61 -5.00 -13.74
C ILE A 169 28.99 -3.57 -14.12
N ILE A 170 29.06 -3.28 -15.42
CA ILE A 170 29.32 -1.94 -15.96
C ILE A 170 28.12 -1.07 -15.64
N ASN A 171 28.39 0.05 -14.97
CA ASN A 171 27.38 1.03 -14.60
C ASN A 171 26.86 1.79 -15.83
N VAL A 172 25.66 2.35 -15.70
CA VAL A 172 25.09 3.25 -16.69
C VAL A 172 25.03 4.66 -16.11
N THR A 173 25.67 5.60 -16.81
CA THR A 173 25.65 7.03 -16.47
C THR A 173 24.20 7.52 -16.38
N GLY A 174 23.84 8.17 -15.27
CA GLY A 174 22.48 8.64 -15.04
C GLY A 174 21.51 7.58 -14.46
N ALA A 175 21.90 6.31 -14.39
CA ALA A 175 21.09 5.21 -13.86
C ALA A 175 21.77 4.47 -12.69
N THR A 176 22.76 5.08 -12.04
CA THR A 176 23.63 4.39 -11.06
C THR A 176 22.87 3.75 -9.90
N MET A 177 21.84 4.42 -9.39
CA MET A 177 20.99 3.86 -8.34
C MET A 177 20.20 2.65 -8.84
N SER A 178 19.56 2.77 -10.01
CA SER A 178 18.81 1.68 -10.63
C SER A 178 19.70 0.47 -10.94
N VAL A 179 20.95 0.69 -11.39
CA VAL A 179 21.94 -0.39 -11.57
C VAL A 179 22.32 -1.04 -10.24
N GLN A 180 22.58 -0.23 -9.20
CA GLN A 180 22.96 -0.73 -7.88
C GLN A 180 21.86 -1.60 -7.28
N TYR A 181 20.61 -1.16 -7.34
CA TYR A 181 19.47 -1.90 -6.80
C TYR A 181 19.08 -3.09 -7.65
N LEU A 182 19.23 -3.01 -8.98
CA LEU A 182 19.11 -4.18 -9.84
C LEU A 182 20.15 -5.25 -9.46
N CYS A 183 21.41 -4.88 -9.26
CA CYS A 183 22.44 -5.82 -8.79
C CYS A 183 22.07 -6.48 -7.45
N ALA A 184 21.56 -5.67 -6.51
CA ALA A 184 21.17 -6.14 -5.20
C ALA A 184 19.96 -7.09 -5.27
N GLY A 185 18.96 -6.80 -6.10
CA GLY A 185 17.79 -7.66 -6.29
C GLY A 185 18.09 -8.93 -7.10
N VAL A 186 19.00 -8.88 -8.08
CA VAL A 186 19.50 -10.09 -8.76
C VAL A 186 20.21 -11.01 -7.77
N ARG A 187 21.04 -10.46 -6.89
CA ARG A 187 21.70 -11.24 -5.84
C ARG A 187 20.71 -11.83 -4.84
N LYS A 188 19.65 -11.09 -4.48
CA LYS A 188 18.53 -11.58 -3.66
C LYS A 188 17.86 -12.80 -4.31
N VAL A 189 17.49 -12.73 -5.59
CA VAL A 189 16.87 -13.86 -6.31
C VAL A 189 17.80 -15.08 -6.36
N LEU A 190 19.09 -14.88 -6.65
CA LEU A 190 20.06 -15.96 -6.67
C LEU A 190 20.22 -16.63 -5.31
N ALA A 191 20.21 -15.87 -4.21
CA ALA A 191 20.29 -16.41 -2.87
C ALA A 191 19.07 -17.26 -2.52
N VAL A 192 17.86 -16.77 -2.83
CA VAL A 192 16.61 -17.51 -2.61
C VAL A 192 16.62 -18.84 -3.37
N ILE A 193 16.94 -18.81 -4.67
CA ILE A 193 16.97 -20.03 -5.49
C ILE A 193 18.05 -20.99 -4.98
N ASN A 194 19.21 -20.47 -4.59
CA ASN A 194 20.30 -21.27 -4.06
C ASN A 194 19.89 -21.98 -2.76
N GLU A 195 19.35 -21.27 -1.78
CA GLU A 195 18.99 -21.83 -0.47
C GLU A 195 17.85 -22.84 -0.56
N TYR A 196 16.79 -22.53 -1.30
CA TYR A 196 15.59 -23.37 -1.32
C TYR A 196 15.67 -24.52 -2.32
N TYR A 197 16.26 -24.32 -3.51
CA TYR A 197 16.21 -25.33 -4.57
C TYR A 197 17.54 -26.04 -4.84
N LEU A 198 18.69 -25.42 -4.54
CA LEU A 198 20.00 -26.00 -4.88
C LEU A 198 20.71 -26.61 -3.68
N ASN A 199 20.62 -25.96 -2.51
CA ASN A 199 21.26 -26.37 -1.26
C ASN A 199 20.35 -27.25 -0.38
N GLY A 200 19.11 -27.52 -0.79
CA GLY A 200 18.34 -28.64 -0.26
C GLY A 200 17.37 -28.36 0.90
N LYS A 201 17.06 -27.11 1.26
CA LYS A 201 15.98 -26.85 2.25
C LYS A 201 14.61 -27.43 1.82
N LYS A 202 14.41 -27.64 0.51
CA LYS A 202 13.24 -28.35 -0.04
C LYS A 202 13.47 -29.85 -0.31
N ALA A 203 14.71 -30.33 -0.27
CA ALA A 203 15.00 -31.77 -0.33
C ALA A 203 14.63 -32.49 0.98
N GLU A 204 14.51 -31.75 2.09
CA GLU A 204 14.15 -32.29 3.42
C GLU A 204 12.66 -32.12 3.78
N ASN A 205 11.87 -31.29 3.07
CA ASN A 205 10.49 -30.94 3.44
C ASN A 205 9.44 -31.23 2.35
N SER A 206 9.56 -32.34 1.60
CA SER A 206 8.51 -32.78 0.66
C SER A 206 7.41 -33.59 1.36
N ALA A 207 6.49 -32.92 2.05
CA ALA A 207 5.25 -33.52 2.50
C ALA A 207 4.10 -32.51 2.46
N THR A 208 3.63 -32.20 1.25
CA THR A 208 2.20 -32.04 0.86
C THR A 208 2.14 -31.35 -0.51
N HIS A 209 2.02 -32.14 -1.58
CA HIS A 209 1.72 -31.64 -2.92
C HIS A 209 0.22 -31.82 -3.20
N THR A 210 -0.47 -30.74 -3.54
CA THR A 210 -1.73 -30.79 -4.30
C THR A 210 -1.43 -30.27 -5.71
N ASN A 211 -1.59 -31.15 -6.70
CA ASN A 211 -1.48 -30.82 -8.11
C ASN A 211 -2.89 -30.53 -8.65
N GLU A 212 -3.12 -29.34 -9.22
CA GLU A 212 -4.19 -29.12 -10.19
C GLU A 212 -3.57 -28.69 -11.55
N PRO A 213 -3.95 -29.31 -12.67
CA PRO A 213 -3.40 -29.00 -13.99
C PRO A 213 -4.20 -27.90 -14.71
N ALA A 214 -3.50 -26.99 -15.41
CA ALA A 214 -4.10 -26.03 -16.34
C ALA A 214 -3.71 -26.33 -17.80
N VAL A 215 -4.65 -26.09 -18.71
CA VAL A 215 -4.66 -26.49 -20.13
C VAL A 215 -4.05 -25.42 -21.06
N ILE A 216 -3.39 -25.91 -22.12
CA ILE A 216 -2.60 -25.25 -23.16
C ILE A 216 -3.45 -24.48 -24.21
N PRO A 217 -2.99 -23.30 -24.68
CA PRO A 217 -3.26 -22.81 -26.04
C PRO A 217 -2.02 -22.89 -26.96
N GLN A 218 -2.24 -23.35 -28.18
CA GLN A 218 -1.22 -23.62 -29.21
C GLN A 218 -0.60 -22.34 -29.82
N LYS A 219 0.72 -22.38 -30.10
CA LYS A 219 1.49 -21.40 -30.89
C LYS A 219 1.24 -21.56 -32.39
N THR A 220 1.05 -20.45 -33.09
CA THR A 220 1.32 -20.32 -34.53
C THR A 220 2.31 -19.18 -34.76
N GLU A 221 3.40 -19.44 -35.49
CA GLU A 221 4.35 -18.47 -36.07
C GLU A 221 4.52 -18.79 -37.58
N PRO A 222 5.30 -18.03 -38.37
CA PRO A 222 5.22 -16.58 -38.64
C PRO A 222 5.23 -16.32 -40.18
N ILE A 223 4.92 -15.09 -40.64
CA ILE A 223 5.19 -14.68 -42.04
C ILE A 223 5.88 -13.31 -42.06
N HIS A 224 7.04 -13.26 -42.73
CA HIS A 224 7.82 -12.06 -43.04
C HIS A 224 7.34 -11.37 -44.34
N SER A 225 7.22 -10.02 -44.28
CA SER A 225 7.53 -8.93 -45.25
C SER A 225 7.70 -9.24 -46.76
N ALA A 226 7.34 -8.43 -47.77
CA ALA A 226 7.16 -6.96 -47.90
C ALA A 226 6.47 -6.57 -49.24
N ASN A 227 5.89 -5.35 -49.30
CA ASN A 227 5.74 -4.36 -50.40
C ASN A 227 5.13 -4.81 -51.77
N THR A 228 4.29 -4.07 -52.50
CA THR A 228 4.19 -2.62 -52.75
C THR A 228 2.91 -2.28 -53.55
N SER A 229 2.37 -1.04 -53.40
CA SER A 229 1.63 -0.20 -54.38
C SER A 229 0.29 -0.73 -54.96
N GLN A 230 -0.75 0.03 -55.36
CA GLN A 230 -1.08 1.46 -55.48
C GLN A 230 -2.57 1.53 -55.91
N ASN A 231 -3.25 2.66 -55.62
CA ASN A 231 -4.45 3.21 -56.30
C ASN A 231 -5.77 2.41 -56.24
N ALA A 232 -6.99 2.97 -56.34
CA ALA A 232 -7.61 4.27 -56.11
C ALA A 232 -9.11 4.07 -56.44
N ASN A 233 -10.00 4.80 -55.74
CA ASN A 233 -11.34 5.22 -56.18
C ASN A 233 -12.53 4.23 -56.28
N ASN A 234 -13.34 4.22 -55.21
CA ASN A 234 -14.72 4.71 -55.09
C ASN A 234 -15.78 4.65 -56.23
N ARG A 235 -17.02 4.35 -55.78
CA ARG A 235 -18.39 4.48 -56.36
C ARG A 235 -18.89 3.22 -57.09
N VAL A 236 -20.14 2.72 -56.93
CA VAL A 236 -21.47 3.34 -56.78
C VAL A 236 -22.43 2.41 -56.01
N ALA A 237 -23.41 3.06 -55.38
CA ALA A 237 -24.61 2.65 -54.65
C ALA A 237 -25.50 1.47 -55.15
N ARG A 238 -26.03 0.72 -54.15
CA ARG A 238 -27.46 0.52 -53.79
C ARG A 238 -28.45 -0.04 -54.84
N ALA A 239 -28.90 -1.28 -54.63
CA ALA A 239 -30.31 -1.77 -54.76
C ALA A 239 -30.36 -3.26 -54.31
N GLN A 240 -31.04 -3.60 -53.19
CA GLN A 240 -32.32 -4.34 -53.17
C GLN A 240 -32.27 -5.69 -53.91
N LYS A 241 -32.45 -6.88 -53.34
CA LYS A 241 -33.45 -7.49 -52.41
C LYS A 241 -32.85 -8.88 -52.05
N GLY A 242 -33.06 -9.49 -50.89
CA GLY A 242 -34.34 -10.00 -50.36
C GLY A 242 -34.48 -11.50 -50.67
N ALA A 243 -34.82 -12.31 -49.64
CA ALA A 243 -34.86 -13.79 -49.54
C ALA A 243 -33.52 -14.36 -49.03
N GLU A 244 -33.41 -15.06 -47.90
CA GLU A 244 -34.24 -16.14 -47.34
C GLU A 244 -34.27 -16.06 -45.79
N GLN A 245 -35.46 -16.00 -45.20
CA GLN A 245 -36.06 -17.09 -44.41
C GLN A 245 -35.29 -17.53 -43.14
N SER A 246 -35.81 -17.06 -42.00
CA SER A 246 -36.48 -17.93 -41.01
C SER A 246 -35.96 -19.37 -40.94
N LYS A 247 -34.87 -19.58 -40.19
CA LYS A 247 -34.59 -20.82 -39.48
C LYS A 247 -33.73 -20.48 -38.26
N ARG A 248 -34.19 -20.95 -37.09
CA ARG A 248 -33.54 -21.01 -35.77
C ARG A 248 -33.85 -19.89 -34.78
N GLU A 249 -35.03 -20.02 -34.18
CA GLU A 249 -35.11 -20.05 -32.72
C GLU A 249 -34.15 -21.09 -32.14
N THR A 250 -33.71 -20.86 -30.90
CA THR A 250 -32.79 -21.66 -30.07
C THR A 250 -31.29 -21.50 -30.38
N GLY A 251 -30.75 -20.41 -29.84
CA GLY A 251 -29.32 -20.16 -29.72
C GLY A 251 -29.04 -19.29 -28.49
N ARG A 252 -29.30 -19.87 -27.32
CA ARG A 252 -28.90 -19.35 -26.02
C ARG A 252 -27.37 -19.16 -26.07
N SER A 253 -26.90 -17.93 -26.24
CA SER A 253 -25.50 -17.63 -25.93
C SER A 253 -25.41 -17.59 -24.40
N GLU A 254 -25.08 -18.73 -23.81
CA GLU A 254 -24.55 -18.77 -22.45
C GLU A 254 -23.37 -17.81 -22.42
N GLY A 255 -23.58 -16.67 -21.74
CA GLY A 255 -22.56 -15.65 -21.58
C GLY A 255 -21.36 -16.25 -20.90
N ALA A 256 -20.18 -16.02 -21.47
CA ALA A 256 -18.91 -16.31 -20.83
C ALA A 256 -18.97 -15.81 -19.38
N SER A 257 -18.77 -16.72 -18.44
CA SER A 257 -18.63 -16.43 -17.02
C SER A 257 -17.49 -15.41 -16.83
N SER A 258 -17.83 -14.12 -16.72
CA SER A 258 -16.88 -13.06 -16.39
C SER A 258 -16.53 -13.16 -14.90
N GLU A 259 -15.45 -13.87 -14.60
CA GLU A 259 -14.92 -14.03 -13.25
C GLU A 259 -14.59 -12.66 -12.63
N VAL A 260 -14.90 -12.46 -11.35
CA VAL A 260 -14.55 -11.23 -10.64
C VAL A 260 -13.05 -11.27 -10.35
N LYS A 261 -12.29 -10.32 -10.90
CA LYS A 261 -10.84 -10.23 -10.68
C LYS A 261 -10.46 -9.07 -9.78
N MET A 262 -9.29 -9.18 -9.16
CA MET A 262 -8.71 -8.12 -8.34
C MET A 262 -7.79 -7.24 -9.20
N VAL A 263 -8.03 -5.95 -9.18
CA VAL A 263 -7.11 -4.93 -9.71
C VAL A 263 -6.53 -4.16 -8.53
N LYS A 264 -5.21 -4.06 -8.47
CA LYS A 264 -4.50 -3.46 -7.34
C LYS A 264 -3.32 -2.63 -7.81
N GLN A 265 -3.14 -1.47 -7.21
CA GLN A 265 -1.97 -0.63 -7.43
C GLN A 265 -1.52 0.04 -6.13
N THR A 266 -0.20 0.24 -6.01
CA THR A 266 0.45 0.89 -4.87
C THR A 266 1.36 2.03 -5.35
N ARG A 267 1.35 3.17 -4.66
CA ARG A 267 2.24 4.34 -4.89
C ARG A 267 2.73 4.93 -3.57
N MET A 268 3.79 5.74 -3.62
CA MET A 268 4.24 6.56 -2.48
C MET A 268 3.53 7.91 -2.53
N ILE A 269 2.65 8.19 -1.57
CA ILE A 269 1.84 9.41 -1.49
C ILE A 269 1.79 9.88 -0.04
N MET A 270 1.87 11.19 0.22
CA MET A 270 1.88 11.77 1.58
C MET A 270 2.96 11.17 2.49
N GLY A 271 4.10 10.80 1.91
CA GLY A 271 5.22 10.20 2.65
C GLY A 271 4.97 8.78 3.15
N THR A 272 4.02 8.05 2.57
CA THR A 272 3.71 6.66 2.93
C THR A 272 3.19 5.85 1.74
N PHE A 273 2.93 4.56 1.94
CA PHE A 273 2.31 3.72 0.91
C PHE A 273 0.80 3.99 0.82
N ALA A 274 0.36 4.30 -0.38
CA ALA A 274 -1.04 4.33 -0.78
C ALA A 274 -1.33 3.11 -1.65
N GLU A 275 -2.29 2.29 -1.25
CA GLU A 275 -2.71 1.09 -1.96
C GLU A 275 -4.21 1.16 -2.20
N VAL A 276 -4.62 0.90 -3.44
CA VAL A 276 -6.02 0.76 -3.82
C VAL A 276 -6.20 -0.60 -4.46
N SER A 277 -7.09 -1.40 -3.88
CA SER A 277 -7.45 -2.74 -4.36
C SER A 277 -8.95 -2.78 -4.64
N VAL A 278 -9.34 -3.28 -5.81
CA VAL A 278 -10.72 -3.34 -6.29
C VAL A 278 -11.04 -4.73 -6.81
N TYR A 279 -12.24 -5.23 -6.53
CA TYR A 279 -12.78 -6.42 -7.17
C TYR A 279 -13.83 -6.04 -8.22
N SER A 280 -13.61 -6.43 -9.47
CA SER A 280 -14.52 -6.10 -10.59
C SER A 280 -14.52 -7.17 -11.68
N LYS A 281 -15.62 -7.25 -12.43
CA LYS A 281 -15.73 -8.03 -13.68
C LYS A 281 -15.22 -7.24 -14.89
N ASP A 282 -15.18 -5.92 -14.77
CA ASP A 282 -14.64 -4.99 -15.77
C ASP A 282 -13.29 -4.48 -15.27
N GLU A 283 -12.22 -5.19 -15.66
CA GLU A 283 -10.84 -4.84 -15.28
C GLU A 283 -10.41 -3.49 -15.83
N LYS A 284 -10.92 -3.08 -16.99
CA LYS A 284 -10.53 -1.82 -17.62
C LYS A 284 -11.05 -0.64 -16.81
N THR A 285 -12.36 -0.64 -16.51
CA THR A 285 -12.97 0.40 -15.67
C THR A 285 -12.40 0.37 -14.26
N ALA A 286 -12.12 -0.82 -13.71
CA ALA A 286 -11.47 -0.96 -12.40
C ALA A 286 -10.05 -0.37 -12.39
N GLY A 287 -9.23 -0.65 -13.41
CA GLY A 287 -7.90 -0.07 -13.56
C GLY A 287 -7.92 1.45 -13.63
N GLN A 288 -8.85 2.02 -14.41
CA GLN A 288 -9.02 3.48 -14.49
C GLN A 288 -9.46 4.08 -13.15
N GLY A 289 -10.41 3.46 -12.46
CA GLY A 289 -10.86 3.92 -11.14
C GLY A 289 -9.75 3.86 -10.09
N VAL A 290 -8.93 2.80 -10.09
CA VAL A 290 -7.75 2.66 -9.21
C VAL A 290 -6.72 3.75 -9.50
N GLU A 291 -6.41 4.01 -10.77
CA GLU A 291 -5.46 5.04 -11.18
C GLU A 291 -5.94 6.44 -10.78
N GLU A 292 -7.20 6.79 -11.05
CA GLU A 292 -7.76 8.10 -10.69
C GLU A 292 -7.89 8.30 -9.17
N ALA A 293 -8.18 7.24 -8.41
CA ALA A 293 -8.18 7.30 -6.95
C ALA A 293 -6.79 7.61 -6.37
N LEU A 294 -5.73 7.02 -6.96
CA LEU A 294 -4.35 7.33 -6.60
C LEU A 294 -3.95 8.75 -7.02
N ASN A 295 -4.35 9.19 -8.23
CA ASN A 295 -4.13 10.56 -8.71
C ASN A 295 -4.80 11.60 -7.80
N GLU A 296 -5.99 11.29 -7.28
CA GLU A 296 -6.71 12.16 -6.35
C GLU A 296 -5.99 12.26 -4.99
N MET A 297 -5.48 11.15 -4.45
CA MET A 297 -4.64 11.19 -3.24
C MET A 297 -3.34 12.00 -3.47
N GLU A 298 -2.71 11.92 -4.64
CA GLU A 298 -1.55 12.75 -4.99
C GLU A 298 -1.92 14.24 -5.07
N ARG A 299 -3.12 14.56 -5.58
CA ARG A 299 -3.65 15.93 -5.57
C ARG A 299 -3.83 16.43 -4.15
N MET A 300 -4.41 15.60 -3.28
CA MET A 300 -4.56 15.91 -1.85
C MET A 300 -3.21 16.17 -1.17
N ASP A 301 -2.19 15.39 -1.48
CA ASP A 301 -0.82 15.61 -0.99
C ASP A 301 -0.24 16.97 -1.47
N ARG A 302 -0.50 17.38 -2.72
CA ARG A 302 -0.09 18.71 -3.21
C ARG A 302 -0.79 19.86 -2.48
N ILE A 303 -2.01 19.66 -1.98
CA ILE A 303 -2.76 20.68 -1.22
C ILE A 303 -2.30 20.72 0.24
N MET A 304 -2.17 19.56 0.88
CA MET A 304 -2.06 19.42 2.33
C MET A 304 -0.63 19.18 2.86
N SER A 305 0.38 19.06 2.02
CA SER A 305 1.75 18.78 2.49
C SER A 305 2.38 20.00 3.17
N ASN A 306 2.94 19.83 4.37
CA ASN A 306 3.82 20.81 5.02
C ASN A 306 5.30 20.70 4.57
N TYR A 307 5.64 19.66 3.81
CA TYR A 307 7.00 19.41 3.31
C TYR A 307 7.24 20.04 1.92
N LYS A 308 6.18 20.13 1.09
CA LYS A 308 6.23 20.75 -0.23
C LYS A 308 6.07 22.26 -0.10
N LYS A 309 7.10 23.03 -0.48
CA LYS A 309 7.14 24.49 -0.31
C LYS A 309 6.06 25.23 -1.11
N ASP A 310 5.61 24.62 -2.20
CA ASP A 310 4.63 25.13 -3.15
C ASP A 310 3.20 24.66 -2.86
N SER A 311 2.98 23.81 -1.85
CA SER A 311 1.63 23.40 -1.45
C SER A 311 0.79 24.57 -0.95
N GLU A 312 -0.53 24.45 -1.10
CA GLU A 312 -1.47 25.45 -0.57
C GLU A 312 -1.31 25.61 0.95
N LEU A 313 -1.15 24.51 1.69
CA LEU A 313 -0.90 24.53 3.13
C LEU A 313 0.39 25.31 3.49
N SER A 314 1.49 25.08 2.77
CA SER A 314 2.76 25.78 3.01
C SER A 314 2.64 27.27 2.71
N GLN A 315 1.91 27.64 1.65
CA GLN A 315 1.63 29.04 1.36
C GLN A 315 0.75 29.69 2.42
N LEU A 316 -0.26 28.97 2.93
CA LEU A 316 -1.09 29.44 4.02
C LEU A 316 -0.25 29.67 5.30
N ASN A 317 0.55 28.70 5.71
CA ASN A 317 1.45 28.79 6.87
C ASN A 317 2.42 29.97 6.79
N LYS A 318 2.92 30.30 5.59
CA LYS A 318 3.86 31.41 5.37
C LYS A 318 3.22 32.80 5.53
N ASN A 319 1.91 32.90 5.32
CA ASN A 319 1.24 34.18 5.06
C ASN A 319 0.09 34.50 6.03
N ALA A 320 -0.61 33.50 6.56
CA ALA A 320 -1.83 33.69 7.36
C ALA A 320 -1.60 34.40 8.69
N ALA A 321 -0.38 34.38 9.22
CA ALA A 321 0.01 35.15 10.40
C ALA A 321 0.28 36.66 10.11
N LYS A 322 0.40 37.04 8.84
CA LYS A 322 0.72 38.42 8.41
C LYS A 322 -0.53 39.17 7.96
N ALA A 323 -1.41 38.50 7.24
CA ALA A 323 -2.67 39.04 6.74
C ALA A 323 -3.65 37.89 6.44
N PRO A 324 -4.97 38.15 6.36
CA PRO A 324 -5.93 37.15 5.90
C PRO A 324 -5.56 36.62 4.51
N VAL A 325 -5.53 35.30 4.38
CA VAL A 325 -5.17 34.60 3.13
C VAL A 325 -6.40 33.92 2.58
N THR A 326 -6.67 34.14 1.29
CA THR A 326 -7.70 33.42 0.55
C THR A 326 -7.53 31.91 0.67
N CYS A 327 -8.56 31.22 1.13
CA CYS A 327 -8.57 29.77 1.27
C CYS A 327 -9.92 29.23 0.78
N ARG A 328 -9.92 28.16 -0.01
CA ARG A 328 -11.12 27.62 -0.64
C ARG A 328 -10.98 26.12 -0.87
N GLY A 329 -12.07 25.48 -1.30
CA GLY A 329 -12.06 24.08 -1.70
C GLY A 329 -11.64 23.17 -0.54
N GLU A 330 -10.84 22.17 -0.87
CA GLU A 330 -10.49 21.08 0.04
C GLU A 330 -9.62 21.52 1.20
N LEU A 331 -8.72 22.50 1.01
CA LEU A 331 -7.90 22.99 2.12
C LEU A 331 -8.77 23.64 3.20
N LEU A 332 -9.72 24.49 2.80
CA LEU A 332 -10.65 25.13 3.73
C LEU A 332 -11.53 24.09 4.42
N ASP A 333 -12.06 23.14 3.66
CA ASP A 333 -12.96 22.08 4.14
C ASP A 333 -12.27 21.18 5.19
N VAL A 334 -10.98 20.87 5.02
CA VAL A 334 -10.19 20.13 6.01
C VAL A 334 -9.90 20.98 7.25
N ILE A 335 -9.62 22.28 7.11
CA ILE A 335 -9.41 23.19 8.24
C ILE A 335 -10.70 23.31 9.07
N GLU A 336 -11.86 23.40 8.43
CA GLU A 336 -13.16 23.48 9.11
C GLU A 336 -13.48 22.19 9.88
N ARG A 337 -13.27 21.02 9.26
CA ARG A 337 -13.38 19.74 9.97
C ARG A 337 -12.41 19.64 11.13
N SER A 338 -11.20 20.14 10.95
CA SER A 338 -10.21 20.17 12.03
C SER A 338 -10.69 21.02 13.21
N GLN A 339 -11.25 22.20 12.96
CA GLN A 339 -11.85 23.06 13.99
C GLN A 339 -13.00 22.36 14.74
N TYR A 340 -13.83 21.59 14.02
CA TYR A 340 -14.90 20.80 14.62
C TYR A 340 -14.36 19.76 15.61
N TYR A 341 -13.40 18.93 15.22
CA TYR A 341 -12.80 17.92 16.10
C TYR A 341 -11.99 18.54 17.24
N SER A 342 -11.31 19.66 17.00
CA SER A 342 -10.65 20.43 18.06
C SER A 342 -11.64 20.95 19.10
N GLY A 343 -12.80 21.44 18.67
CA GLY A 343 -13.87 21.87 19.56
C GLY A 343 -14.41 20.72 20.42
N LEU A 344 -14.74 19.58 19.80
CA LEU A 344 -15.31 18.42 20.49
C LEU A 344 -14.34 17.76 21.48
N SER A 345 -13.05 17.72 21.13
CA SER A 345 -11.99 17.13 21.95
C SER A 345 -11.41 18.09 22.99
N GLY A 346 -11.87 19.35 23.02
CA GLY A 346 -11.33 20.37 23.92
C GLY A 346 -9.89 20.77 23.61
N GLY A 347 -9.46 20.61 22.35
CA GLY A 347 -8.10 20.91 21.89
C GLY A 347 -7.10 19.76 22.05
N ALA A 348 -7.56 18.54 22.37
CA ALA A 348 -6.68 17.37 22.36
C ALA A 348 -6.26 16.97 20.94
N PHE A 349 -7.16 17.10 19.97
CA PHE A 349 -6.81 17.21 18.56
C PHE A 349 -6.64 18.69 18.20
N ASP A 350 -5.47 19.08 17.72
CA ASP A 350 -5.18 20.46 17.35
C ASP A 350 -4.19 20.51 16.19
N ILE A 351 -4.63 20.99 15.03
CA ILE A 351 -3.78 21.09 13.85
C ILE A 351 -2.72 22.18 13.99
N THR A 352 -2.78 23.08 14.98
CA THR A 352 -1.77 24.12 15.20
C THR A 352 -0.52 23.63 15.94
N VAL A 353 -0.36 22.32 16.14
CA VAL A 353 0.72 21.69 16.93
C VAL A 353 2.11 21.81 16.30
N SER A 354 2.18 22.18 15.01
CA SER A 354 3.42 22.25 14.21
C SER A 354 4.60 22.99 14.89
N PRO A 355 4.43 24.17 15.53
CA PRO A 355 5.52 24.88 16.17
C PRO A 355 6.20 24.06 17.28
N VAL A 356 5.41 23.31 18.05
CA VAL A 356 5.94 22.42 19.10
C VAL A 356 6.53 21.16 18.49
N VAL A 357 5.91 20.54 17.48
CA VAL A 357 6.50 19.39 16.77
C VAL A 357 7.89 19.73 16.20
N ALA A 358 8.03 20.92 15.63
CA ALA A 358 9.30 21.46 15.16
C ALA A 358 10.31 21.67 16.31
N LEU A 359 9.84 22.19 17.46
CA LEU A 359 10.68 22.41 18.65
C LEU A 359 11.31 21.11 19.14
N TRP A 360 10.54 20.02 19.15
CA TRP A 360 11.01 18.67 19.52
C TRP A 360 11.90 18.00 18.47
N GLY A 361 11.98 18.56 17.26
CA GLY A 361 12.87 18.08 16.20
C GLY A 361 12.32 16.93 15.34
N PHE A 362 11.02 16.62 15.46
CA PHE A 362 10.41 15.51 14.72
C PHE A 362 10.40 15.70 13.19
N PHE A 363 10.46 16.93 12.68
CA PHE A 363 10.59 17.20 11.24
C PHE A 363 12.01 16.99 10.68
N ARG A 364 13.04 16.89 11.54
CA ARG A 364 14.46 16.86 11.14
C ARG A 364 15.17 15.56 11.52
N GLU A 365 14.42 14.55 11.95
CA GLU A 365 14.90 13.22 12.36
C GLU A 365 15.96 13.22 13.49
N LYS A 366 16.26 14.38 14.07
CA LYS A 366 17.10 14.56 15.27
C LYS A 366 16.22 15.07 16.39
N GLY A 367 15.56 14.13 17.04
CA GLY A 367 14.77 14.40 18.24
C GLY A 367 15.64 15.03 19.33
N ARG A 368 15.05 15.95 20.09
CA ARG A 368 15.65 16.52 21.29
C ARG A 368 14.57 16.73 22.34
N VAL A 369 14.99 16.85 23.60
CA VAL A 369 14.09 17.29 24.68
C VAL A 369 14.27 18.78 24.91
N PRO A 370 13.28 19.64 24.58
CA PRO A 370 13.34 21.07 24.86
C PRO A 370 13.23 21.36 26.36
N SER A 371 13.81 22.47 26.79
CA SER A 371 13.63 23.00 28.14
C SER A 371 12.22 23.58 28.33
N ASP A 372 11.77 23.67 29.59
CA ASP A 372 10.45 24.20 29.94
C ASP A 372 10.25 25.62 29.41
N LYS A 373 11.29 26.46 29.52
CA LYS A 373 11.28 27.83 28.98
C LYS A 373 11.14 27.88 27.46
N GLU A 374 11.67 26.90 26.73
CA GLU A 374 11.48 26.83 25.28
C GLU A 374 10.03 26.44 24.93
N ILE A 375 9.46 25.49 25.67
CA ILE A 375 8.05 25.07 25.47
C ILE A 375 7.11 26.24 25.80
N GLU A 376 7.28 26.89 26.95
CA GLU A 376 6.46 28.03 27.39
C GLU A 376 6.43 29.18 26.37
N ARG A 377 7.52 29.42 25.65
CA ARG A 377 7.59 30.47 24.61
C ARG A 377 6.80 30.12 23.35
N VAL A 378 6.70 28.83 23.00
CA VAL A 378 6.08 28.35 21.76
C VAL A 378 4.63 27.95 21.98
N LEU A 379 4.28 27.45 23.17
CA LEU A 379 2.96 26.93 23.51
C LEU A 379 1.79 27.90 23.20
N PRO A 380 1.91 29.23 23.37
CA PRO A 380 0.83 30.17 22.99
C PRO A 380 0.48 30.16 21.49
N ALA A 381 1.36 29.63 20.63
CA ALA A 381 1.12 29.47 19.20
C ALA A 381 0.22 28.25 18.88
N VAL A 382 0.13 27.30 19.82
CA VAL A 382 -0.64 26.06 19.69
C VAL A 382 -2.01 26.24 20.34
N SER A 383 -2.97 26.63 19.52
CA SER A 383 -4.39 26.61 19.85
C SER A 383 -5.20 26.72 18.57
N TYR A 384 -6.15 25.81 18.35
CA TYR A 384 -7.09 25.86 17.23
C TYR A 384 -7.87 27.20 17.17
N LYS A 385 -8.03 27.86 18.33
CA LYS A 385 -8.65 29.19 18.47
C LYS A 385 -7.82 30.34 17.88
N ASN A 386 -6.55 30.09 17.54
CA ASN A 386 -5.70 31.02 16.82
C ASN A 386 -6.05 31.06 15.32
N ILE A 387 -6.70 30.03 14.78
CA ILE A 387 -7.17 30.02 13.40
C ILE A 387 -8.51 30.75 13.32
N VAL A 388 -8.57 31.81 12.53
CA VAL A 388 -9.78 32.57 12.24
C VAL A 388 -10.17 32.31 10.79
N ILE A 389 -11.36 31.75 10.60
CA ILE A 389 -11.98 31.60 9.28
C ILE A 389 -12.99 32.74 9.12
N GLN A 390 -12.76 33.60 8.15
CA GLN A 390 -13.66 34.71 7.83
C GLN A 390 -14.47 34.33 6.60
N LYS A 391 -15.76 34.10 6.82
CA LYS A 391 -16.71 33.78 5.76
C LYS A 391 -17.04 35.02 4.95
N SER A 392 -17.00 34.90 3.63
CA SER A 392 -17.47 35.96 2.75
C SER A 392 -19.01 36.05 2.80
N ALA A 393 -19.53 37.27 2.93
CA ALA A 393 -20.97 37.52 2.79
C ALA A 393 -21.48 37.38 1.33
N ASP A 394 -20.56 37.48 0.36
CA ASP A 394 -20.83 37.23 -1.05
C ASP A 394 -20.38 35.80 -1.40
N PRO A 395 -21.29 34.87 -1.78
CA PRO A 395 -20.94 33.50 -2.15
C PRO A 395 -19.95 33.39 -3.33
N LYS A 396 -19.78 34.46 -4.11
CA LYS A 396 -18.83 34.52 -5.24
C LYS A 396 -17.43 34.92 -4.82
N LYS A 397 -17.24 35.41 -3.60
CA LYS A 397 -15.93 35.78 -3.05
C LYS A 397 -15.43 34.67 -2.12
N PRO A 398 -14.12 34.39 -2.12
CA PRO A 398 -13.60 33.30 -1.32
C PRO A 398 -13.53 33.68 0.16
N ASP A 399 -13.58 32.67 1.00
CA ASP A 399 -13.30 32.81 2.43
C ASP A 399 -11.80 33.08 2.66
N THR A 400 -11.47 33.65 3.80
CA THR A 400 -10.08 33.90 4.20
C THR A 400 -9.75 33.27 5.53
N VAL A 401 -8.50 32.83 5.68
CA VAL A 401 -7.95 32.28 6.91
C VAL A 401 -6.85 33.20 7.44
N PHE A 402 -6.87 33.47 8.73
CA PHE A 402 -5.89 34.30 9.44
C PHE A 402 -5.45 33.63 10.75
N PHE A 403 -4.19 33.78 11.12
CA PHE A 403 -3.64 33.29 12.38
C PHE A 403 -3.41 34.44 13.36
N LYS A 404 -4.06 34.39 14.52
CA LYS A 404 -3.97 35.43 15.56
C LYS A 404 -2.57 35.55 16.17
N ASN A 405 -1.84 34.45 16.23
CA ASN A 405 -0.49 34.39 16.78
C ASN A 405 0.52 34.29 15.64
N THR A 406 1.58 35.09 15.71
CA THR A 406 2.61 35.20 14.66
C THR A 406 3.44 33.94 14.46
N GLN A 407 3.46 33.04 15.45
CA GLN A 407 4.18 31.76 15.40
C GLN A 407 3.26 30.58 15.05
N THR A 408 1.94 30.77 14.96
CA THR A 408 1.02 29.68 14.62
C THR A 408 1.33 29.13 13.24
N GLN A 409 1.41 27.80 13.16
CA GLN A 409 1.51 27.04 11.92
C GLN A 409 0.62 25.81 12.06
N ILE A 410 -0.06 25.45 10.98
CA ILE A 410 -0.91 24.27 10.95
C ILE A 410 -0.22 23.07 10.28
N ASP A 411 -0.50 21.88 10.79
CA ASP A 411 -0.10 20.57 10.29
C ASP A 411 -1.36 19.69 10.21
N LEU A 412 -1.60 19.11 9.04
CA LEU A 412 -2.75 18.28 8.75
C LEU A 412 -2.42 16.77 8.85
N GLY A 413 -1.28 16.39 9.41
CA GLY A 413 -0.81 15.00 9.46
C GLY A 413 -1.73 14.03 10.22
N ALA A 414 -2.57 14.54 11.12
CA ALA A 414 -3.53 13.77 11.93
C ALA A 414 -4.97 13.72 11.35
N ILE A 415 -5.20 14.26 10.15
CA ILE A 415 -6.52 14.25 9.50
C ILE A 415 -6.46 14.10 7.98
N GLY A 416 -5.36 14.53 7.36
CA GLY A 416 -5.21 14.63 5.91
C GLY A 416 -5.18 13.28 5.20
N LYS A 417 -4.68 12.22 5.84
CA LYS A 417 -4.67 10.88 5.23
C LYS A 417 -6.08 10.33 5.19
N GLY A 418 -6.81 10.43 6.30
CA GLY A 418 -8.23 10.08 6.36
C GLY A 418 -9.06 10.82 5.30
N TYR A 419 -8.84 12.13 5.17
CA TYR A 419 -9.53 12.94 4.15
C TYR A 419 -9.18 12.52 2.71
N ALA A 420 -7.91 12.22 2.42
CA ALA A 420 -7.49 11.74 1.11
C ALA A 420 -8.11 10.37 0.76
N VAL A 421 -8.25 9.49 1.74
CA VAL A 421 -8.97 8.21 1.58
C VAL A 421 -10.44 8.43 1.24
N ASP A 422 -11.11 9.39 1.89
CA ASP A 422 -12.50 9.74 1.58
C ASP A 422 -12.64 10.26 0.14
N LYS A 423 -11.70 11.11 -0.33
CA LYS A 423 -11.69 11.60 -1.71
C LYS A 423 -11.42 10.51 -2.74
N ALA A 424 -10.49 9.60 -2.45
CA ALA A 424 -10.27 8.42 -3.28
C ALA A 424 -11.53 7.54 -3.37
N LEU A 425 -12.26 7.37 -2.26
CA LEU A 425 -13.50 6.61 -2.23
C LEU A 425 -14.59 7.24 -3.11
N GLU A 426 -14.72 8.58 -3.11
CA GLU A 426 -15.64 9.28 -4.00
C GLU A 426 -15.34 8.98 -5.47
N ILE A 427 -14.07 8.93 -5.85
CA ILE A 427 -13.65 8.54 -7.21
C ILE A 427 -14.03 7.09 -7.49
N ILE A 428 -13.67 6.15 -6.62
CA ILE A 428 -14.01 4.72 -6.79
C ILE A 428 -15.51 4.52 -7.01
N LYS A 429 -16.36 5.19 -6.21
CA LYS A 429 -17.82 5.12 -6.36
C LYS A 429 -18.30 5.71 -7.69
N LYS A 430 -17.70 6.80 -8.20
CA LYS A 430 -18.04 7.39 -9.52
C LYS A 430 -17.77 6.44 -10.69
N TYR A 431 -16.79 5.55 -10.55
CA TYR A 431 -16.50 4.50 -11.52
C TYR A 431 -17.44 3.28 -11.40
N GLY A 432 -18.46 3.34 -10.53
CA GLY A 432 -19.41 2.25 -10.34
C GLY A 432 -18.84 1.04 -9.60
N ILE A 433 -17.67 1.20 -8.95
CA ILE A 433 -16.99 0.15 -8.21
C ILE A 433 -17.61 0.05 -6.82
N ASN A 434 -18.04 -1.16 -6.44
CA ASN A 434 -18.75 -1.43 -5.19
C ASN A 434 -17.97 -2.29 -4.19
N ASN A 435 -16.79 -2.80 -4.57
CA ASN A 435 -15.96 -3.63 -3.69
C ASN A 435 -14.52 -3.15 -3.78
N ALA A 436 -14.04 -2.47 -2.75
CA ALA A 436 -12.72 -1.86 -2.75
C ALA A 436 -12.10 -1.81 -1.35
N CYS A 437 -10.78 -1.78 -1.29
CA CYS A 437 -10.00 -1.46 -0.10
C CYS A 437 -9.00 -0.36 -0.47
N ILE A 438 -9.09 0.78 0.21
CA ILE A 438 -8.22 1.94 0.04
C ILE A 438 -7.41 2.07 1.32
N ASN A 439 -6.09 2.02 1.25
CA ASN A 439 -5.19 2.10 2.39
C ASN A 439 -4.11 3.16 2.15
N LEU A 440 -4.08 4.19 2.99
CA LEU A 440 -3.05 5.23 2.97
C LEU A 440 -2.33 5.26 4.32
N GLY A 441 -1.19 4.56 4.41
CA GLY A 441 -0.38 4.52 5.62
C GLY A 441 -1.13 4.05 6.87
N GLY A 442 -2.01 3.05 6.73
CA GLY A 442 -2.81 2.52 7.84
C GLY A 442 -4.13 3.26 8.09
N ASN A 443 -4.42 4.32 7.35
CA ASN A 443 -5.78 4.85 7.22
C ASN A 443 -6.50 4.06 6.12
N ILE A 444 -7.46 3.23 6.51
CA ILE A 444 -8.07 2.23 5.64
C ILE A 444 -9.56 2.53 5.51
N TYR A 445 -10.09 2.48 4.30
CA TYR A 445 -11.53 2.38 4.03
C TYR A 445 -11.81 1.11 3.24
N VAL A 446 -12.85 0.37 3.64
CA VAL A 446 -13.35 -0.78 2.89
C VAL A 446 -14.77 -0.52 2.40
N LEU A 447 -14.98 -0.72 1.10
CA LEU A 447 -16.27 -0.65 0.42
C LEU A 447 -16.73 -2.06 0.06
N GLY A 448 -18.00 -2.37 0.33
CA GLY A 448 -18.58 -3.68 0.07
C GLY A 448 -17.82 -4.81 0.77
N THR A 449 -17.68 -5.95 0.09
CA THR A 449 -16.97 -7.11 0.63
C THR A 449 -16.08 -7.77 -0.42
N SER A 450 -15.05 -8.49 0.02
CA SER A 450 -14.30 -9.36 -0.90
C SER A 450 -15.23 -10.47 -1.45
N PRO A 451 -15.05 -10.91 -2.71
CA PRO A 451 -15.88 -11.95 -3.32
C PRO A 451 -15.99 -13.21 -2.44
N GLY A 452 -17.22 -13.67 -2.19
CA GLY A 452 -17.49 -14.85 -1.36
C GLY A 452 -17.27 -14.66 0.14
N LYS A 453 -17.06 -13.42 0.61
CA LYS A 453 -16.92 -13.08 2.04
C LYS A 453 -18.00 -12.09 2.48
N THR A 454 -18.26 -12.05 3.78
CA THR A 454 -19.24 -11.15 4.43
C THR A 454 -18.63 -9.84 4.94
N ALA A 455 -17.30 -9.78 5.04
CA ALA A 455 -16.54 -8.62 5.50
C ALA A 455 -15.09 -8.68 5.00
N TRP A 456 -14.41 -7.53 5.01
CA TRP A 456 -12.97 -7.43 4.86
C TRP A 456 -12.29 -7.68 6.21
N LYS A 457 -11.16 -8.39 6.20
CA LYS A 457 -10.34 -8.62 7.40
C LYS A 457 -9.20 -7.64 7.45
N ILE A 458 -9.22 -6.71 8.40
CA ILE A 458 -8.21 -5.68 8.58
C ILE A 458 -7.42 -5.95 9.86
N GLY A 459 -6.13 -6.29 9.72
CA GLY A 459 -5.27 -6.60 10.86
C GLY A 459 -5.02 -5.39 11.75
N VAL A 460 -5.02 -5.62 13.07
CA VAL A 460 -4.58 -4.63 14.06
C VAL A 460 -3.22 -5.05 14.59
N GLN A 461 -2.18 -4.27 14.28
CA GLN A 461 -0.80 -4.59 14.60
C GLN A 461 -0.54 -4.59 16.10
N HIS A 462 0.34 -5.47 16.56
CA HIS A 462 0.83 -5.44 17.93
C HIS A 462 1.76 -4.24 18.15
N PRO A 463 1.50 -3.34 19.13
CA PRO A 463 2.18 -2.05 19.25
C PRO A 463 3.63 -2.15 19.74
N ARG A 464 4.07 -3.35 20.13
CA ARG A 464 5.44 -3.63 20.60
C ARG A 464 6.15 -4.72 19.81
N ASN A 465 5.42 -5.39 18.90
CA ASN A 465 5.98 -6.44 18.06
C ASN A 465 5.46 -6.24 16.64
N LYS A 466 6.29 -5.69 15.77
CA LYS A 466 5.85 -5.32 14.41
C LYS A 466 5.50 -6.52 13.54
N GLU A 467 5.86 -7.73 13.96
CA GLU A 467 5.64 -8.99 13.24
C GLU A 467 4.36 -9.71 13.65
N GLU A 468 3.72 -9.26 14.72
CA GLU A 468 2.49 -9.86 15.24
C GLU A 468 1.30 -8.93 15.04
N ILE A 469 0.12 -9.53 14.91
CA ILE A 469 -1.17 -8.83 14.98
C ILE A 469 -1.85 -9.23 16.28
N LEU A 470 -2.47 -8.26 16.97
CA LEU A 470 -3.34 -8.53 18.11
C LEU A 470 -4.61 -9.28 17.70
N GLY A 471 -5.00 -9.11 16.44
CA GLY A 471 -6.23 -9.63 15.87
C GLY A 471 -6.54 -8.93 14.57
N TYR A 472 -7.77 -9.11 14.10
CA TYR A 472 -8.29 -8.43 12.92
C TYR A 472 -9.72 -7.95 13.14
N LEU A 473 -10.06 -6.86 12.48
CA LEU A 473 -11.41 -6.31 12.38
C LEU A 473 -12.12 -6.91 11.16
N GLU A 474 -13.38 -7.27 11.32
CA GLU A 474 -14.28 -7.61 10.22
C GLU A 474 -15.12 -6.39 9.86
N LEU A 475 -14.75 -5.72 8.76
CA LEU A 475 -15.32 -4.43 8.35
C LEU A 475 -16.05 -4.50 7.00
N LYS A 476 -17.07 -3.66 6.85
CA LYS A 476 -17.82 -3.45 5.60
C LYS A 476 -18.36 -2.03 5.58
N ASP A 477 -18.10 -1.29 4.50
CA ASP A 477 -18.56 0.08 4.29
C ASP A 477 -18.13 1.05 5.41
N GLU A 478 -16.93 0.83 5.95
CA GLU A 478 -16.39 1.50 7.14
C GLU A 478 -14.90 1.80 6.96
N ALA A 479 -14.43 2.78 7.73
CA ALA A 479 -13.03 3.14 7.84
C ALA A 479 -12.41 2.63 9.15
N THR A 480 -11.09 2.47 9.16
CA THR A 480 -10.30 2.27 10.37
C THR A 480 -8.95 2.97 10.27
N ALA A 481 -8.46 3.50 11.39
CA ALA A 481 -7.12 4.06 11.50
C ALA A 481 -6.53 3.82 12.89
N THR A 482 -5.21 3.74 12.97
CA THR A 482 -4.48 3.55 14.21
C THR A 482 -3.47 4.67 14.43
N SER A 483 -3.52 5.29 15.61
CA SER A 483 -2.48 6.20 16.12
C SER A 483 -1.66 5.49 17.20
N GLY A 484 -0.33 5.53 17.10
CA GLY A 484 0.57 4.78 17.99
C GLY A 484 1.85 5.52 18.34
N ASP A 485 2.41 5.24 19.53
CA ASP A 485 3.70 5.80 19.97
C ASP A 485 4.95 5.14 19.31
N TYR A 486 4.73 4.13 18.48
CA TYR A 486 5.77 3.26 17.90
C TYR A 486 6.00 3.48 16.40
N GLU A 487 5.22 4.38 15.78
CA GLU A 487 5.36 4.73 14.36
C GLU A 487 6.54 5.68 14.14
N ARG A 488 6.55 6.81 14.84
CA ARG A 488 7.65 7.80 14.83
C ARG A 488 7.97 8.23 16.26
N PHE A 489 9.18 7.90 16.72
CA PHE A 489 9.68 8.21 18.05
C PHE A 489 11.20 8.33 18.07
N PHE A 490 11.73 8.90 19.15
CA PHE A 490 13.13 8.76 19.52
C PHE A 490 13.24 8.35 20.99
N GLU A 491 14.39 7.79 21.37
CA GLU A 491 14.68 7.41 22.75
C GLU A 491 15.84 8.24 23.28
N MET A 492 15.69 8.76 24.50
CA MET A 492 16.73 9.52 25.19
C MET A 492 16.68 9.22 26.68
N ASN A 493 17.81 8.82 27.26
CA ASN A 493 17.94 8.40 28.66
C ASN A 493 16.95 7.29 29.04
N GLY A 494 16.74 6.30 28.16
CA GLY A 494 15.82 5.18 28.40
C GLY A 494 14.33 5.55 28.33
N LYS A 495 13.99 6.80 28.00
CA LYS A 495 12.61 7.26 27.82
C LYS A 495 12.29 7.46 26.34
N ARG A 496 11.14 6.94 25.91
CA ARG A 496 10.58 7.13 24.56
C ARG A 496 9.81 8.45 24.46
N TYR A 497 9.99 9.13 23.34
CA TYR A 497 9.26 10.34 22.97
C TYR A 497 8.62 10.14 21.60
N SER A 498 7.30 9.97 21.57
CA SER A 498 6.51 9.87 20.34
C SER A 498 6.30 11.24 19.69
N HIS A 499 6.13 11.24 18.37
CA HIS A 499 5.72 12.41 17.58
C HIS A 499 4.32 12.96 17.93
N ILE A 500 3.48 12.19 18.64
CA ILE A 500 2.15 12.65 19.06
C ILE A 500 2.29 13.54 20.30
N ILE A 501 2.16 14.85 20.08
CA ILE A 501 2.27 15.89 21.11
C ILE A 501 0.89 16.17 21.73
N ASN A 502 0.85 16.32 23.05
CA ASN A 502 -0.28 16.89 23.75
C ASN A 502 -0.26 18.42 23.56
N PRO A 503 -1.26 19.01 22.86
CA PRO A 503 -1.26 20.45 22.55
C PRO A 503 -1.35 21.35 23.79
N LEU A 504 -1.88 20.85 24.91
CA LEU A 504 -2.04 21.62 26.15
C LEU A 504 -0.73 21.75 26.92
N THR A 505 0.16 20.76 26.82
CA THR A 505 1.43 20.74 27.56
C THR A 505 2.63 21.03 26.68
N GLY A 506 2.48 20.90 25.36
CA GLY A 506 3.57 20.99 24.40
C GLY A 506 4.57 19.84 24.52
N ARG A 507 4.18 18.69 25.09
CA ARG A 507 5.03 17.52 25.30
C ARG A 507 4.44 16.27 24.64
N PRO A 508 5.27 15.29 24.23
CA PRO A 508 4.80 13.97 23.83
C PRO A 508 3.85 13.37 24.86
N VAL A 509 2.77 12.75 24.37
CA VAL A 509 1.84 12.00 25.21
C VAL A 509 2.56 10.82 25.86
N THR A 510 2.24 10.55 27.13
CA THR A 510 2.79 9.42 27.90
C THR A 510 1.66 8.50 28.37
N GLY A 511 1.96 7.22 28.55
CA GLY A 511 1.01 6.22 29.06
C GLY A 511 0.08 5.62 28.00
N THR A 512 -0.37 6.40 26.99
CA THR A 512 -1.10 5.82 25.84
C THR A 512 -0.13 5.18 24.84
N ILE A 513 -0.40 3.94 24.44
CA ILE A 513 0.47 3.14 23.56
C ILE A 513 -0.06 3.14 22.12
N ALA A 514 -1.34 2.82 21.95
CA ALA A 514 -1.99 2.74 20.64
C ALA A 514 -3.49 3.01 20.77
N THR A 515 -4.09 3.55 19.72
CA THR A 515 -5.54 3.74 19.62
C THR A 515 -5.98 3.39 18.22
N THR A 516 -7.03 2.57 18.10
CA THR A 516 -7.61 2.19 16.82
C THR A 516 -9.08 2.59 16.82
N ILE A 517 -9.51 3.35 15.81
CA ILE A 517 -10.90 3.78 15.64
C ILE A 517 -11.48 3.12 14.41
N VAL A 518 -12.74 2.67 14.51
CA VAL A 518 -13.61 2.30 13.39
C VAL A 518 -14.74 3.32 13.30
N ALA A 519 -14.98 3.89 12.12
CA ALA A 519 -16.02 4.90 11.90
C ALA A 519 -16.51 4.89 10.43
N PRO A 520 -17.59 5.62 10.10
CA PRO A 520 -18.11 5.69 8.74
C PRO A 520 -17.17 6.36 7.71
N THR A 521 -16.24 7.21 8.12
CA THR A 521 -15.35 7.94 7.20
C THR A 521 -13.88 7.89 7.61
N GLY A 522 -12.99 8.00 6.63
CA GLY A 522 -11.55 8.11 6.81
C GLY A 522 -11.18 9.31 7.67
N THR A 523 -11.82 10.45 7.42
CA THR A 523 -11.58 11.70 8.16
C THR A 523 -11.91 11.56 9.65
N GLU A 524 -13.00 10.87 10.00
CA GLU A 524 -13.36 10.60 11.39
C GLU A 524 -12.31 9.73 12.09
N VAL A 525 -11.87 8.63 11.46
CA VAL A 525 -10.93 7.71 12.11
C VAL A 525 -9.54 8.34 12.33
N ASP A 526 -9.03 9.15 11.40
CA ASP A 526 -7.73 9.80 11.53
C ASP A 526 -7.75 10.81 12.69
N ALA A 527 -8.76 11.70 12.71
CA ALA A 527 -8.90 12.74 13.72
C ALA A 527 -9.24 12.18 15.12
N LEU A 528 -10.16 11.22 15.21
CA LEU A 528 -10.57 10.64 16.49
C LEU A 528 -9.52 9.69 17.07
N SER A 529 -8.72 9.01 16.25
CA SER A 529 -7.63 8.18 16.77
C SER A 529 -6.61 9.03 17.51
N THR A 530 -6.20 10.16 16.92
CA THR A 530 -5.30 11.12 17.58
C THR A 530 -5.96 11.75 18.81
N SER A 531 -7.25 12.12 18.73
CA SER A 531 -7.99 12.69 19.87
C SER A 531 -8.03 11.74 21.06
N LEU A 532 -8.40 10.48 20.84
CA LEU A 532 -8.42 9.42 21.86
C LEU A 532 -7.01 9.19 22.42
N PHE A 533 -5.99 9.20 21.56
CA PHE A 533 -4.61 9.00 21.95
C PHE A 533 -4.16 10.04 22.97
N VAL A 534 -4.40 11.31 22.68
CA VAL A 534 -4.02 12.46 23.52
C VAL A 534 -4.85 12.55 24.80
N LEU A 535 -6.15 12.27 24.73
CA LEU A 535 -7.04 12.31 25.90
C LEU A 535 -6.82 11.13 26.87
N GLY A 536 -6.31 10.00 26.36
CA GLY A 536 -6.15 8.78 27.13
C GLY A 536 -7.48 8.05 27.38
N PHE A 537 -7.41 6.96 28.16
CA PHE A 537 -8.50 6.00 28.34
C PHE A 537 -9.84 6.63 28.76
N GLU A 538 -9.90 7.32 29.90
CA GLU A 538 -11.17 7.80 30.46
C GLU A 538 -11.81 8.89 29.60
N LYS A 539 -11.12 10.03 29.44
CA LYS A 539 -11.64 11.19 28.70
C LYS A 539 -11.82 10.91 27.22
N GLY A 540 -10.96 10.08 26.64
CA GLY A 540 -11.04 9.73 25.24
C GLY A 540 -12.23 8.83 24.93
N LEU A 541 -12.54 7.85 25.79
CA LEU A 541 -13.75 7.05 25.61
C LEU A 541 -15.03 7.88 25.79
N ASP A 542 -15.04 8.86 26.71
CA ASP A 542 -16.17 9.79 26.82
C ASP A 542 -16.34 10.67 25.59
N LEU A 543 -15.27 11.01 24.88
CA LEU A 543 -15.35 11.64 23.56
C LEU A 543 -15.97 10.68 22.52
N VAL A 544 -15.46 9.45 22.44
CA VAL A 544 -15.94 8.44 21.46
C VAL A 544 -17.43 8.16 21.63
N LYS A 545 -17.94 8.08 22.87
CA LYS A 545 -19.37 7.86 23.17
C LYS A 545 -20.32 8.93 22.60
N LYS A 546 -19.81 10.11 22.23
CA LYS A 546 -20.62 11.16 21.58
C LYS A 546 -20.98 10.82 20.12
N PHE A 547 -20.37 9.79 19.55
CA PHE A 547 -20.55 9.37 18.17
C PHE A 547 -21.13 7.95 18.12
N PRO A 548 -22.42 7.79 17.79
CA PRO A 548 -23.09 6.48 17.82
C PRO A 548 -22.46 5.39 16.93
N ASN A 549 -21.86 5.78 15.80
CA ASN A 549 -21.27 4.86 14.82
C ASN A 549 -19.74 4.81 14.90
N VAL A 550 -19.16 5.27 16.01
CA VAL A 550 -17.72 5.22 16.22
C VAL A 550 -17.40 4.20 17.29
N HIS A 551 -16.44 3.35 17.00
CA HIS A 551 -15.97 2.31 17.90
C HIS A 551 -14.46 2.43 18.07
N ALA A 552 -13.99 2.13 19.27
CA ALA A 552 -12.60 2.33 19.62
C ALA A 552 -11.99 1.16 20.38
N MET A 553 -10.69 0.98 20.16
CA MET A 553 -9.76 0.28 21.04
C MET A 553 -8.67 1.25 21.48
N ILE A 554 -8.28 1.19 22.75
CA ILE A 554 -7.12 1.90 23.30
C ILE A 554 -6.25 0.91 24.07
N ILE A 555 -4.96 0.99 23.80
CA ILE A 555 -3.90 0.26 24.48
C ILE A 555 -3.11 1.28 25.27
N TYR A 556 -2.93 1.06 26.56
CA TYR A 556 -2.28 1.99 27.47
C TYR A 556 -1.58 1.27 28.62
N GLU A 557 -0.67 1.96 29.28
CA GLU A 557 0.00 1.49 30.48
C GLU A 557 -0.86 1.78 31.72
N GLY A 558 -1.18 0.72 32.48
CA GLY A 558 -1.89 0.83 33.74
C GLY A 558 -1.01 1.36 34.88
N ASN A 559 -1.62 1.74 35.99
CA ASN A 559 -0.89 2.22 37.18
C ASN A 559 0.07 1.17 37.78
N ASP A 560 -0.16 -0.11 37.50
CA ASP A 560 0.70 -1.24 37.88
C ASP A 560 1.81 -1.53 36.86
N GLY A 561 1.98 -0.67 35.84
CA GLY A 561 2.96 -0.83 34.76
C GLY A 561 2.56 -1.90 33.72
N LYS A 562 1.39 -2.53 33.86
CA LYS A 562 0.92 -3.55 32.92
C LYS A 562 0.26 -2.92 31.70
N ILE A 563 0.31 -3.64 30.58
CA ILE A 563 -0.40 -3.23 29.37
C ILE A 563 -1.89 -3.54 29.53
N MET A 564 -2.70 -2.51 29.37
CA MET A 564 -4.15 -2.56 29.41
C MET A 564 -4.68 -2.40 27.99
N VAL A 565 -5.65 -3.22 27.60
CA VAL A 565 -6.40 -3.07 26.36
C VAL A 565 -7.86 -2.84 26.71
N ALA A 566 -8.39 -1.69 26.32
CA ALA A 566 -9.79 -1.37 26.49
C ALA A 566 -10.49 -1.16 25.15
N MET A 567 -11.71 -1.69 25.02
CA MET A 567 -12.51 -1.61 23.80
C MET A 567 -13.93 -1.16 24.11
N THR A 568 -14.49 -0.33 23.24
CA THR A 568 -15.96 -0.15 23.18
C THR A 568 -16.63 -1.45 22.75
N LYS A 569 -17.88 -1.67 23.14
CA LYS A 569 -18.64 -2.88 22.78
C LYS A 569 -18.69 -3.12 21.26
N GLY A 570 -19.04 -2.11 20.47
CA GLY A 570 -19.10 -2.23 19.01
C GLY A 570 -17.73 -2.55 18.37
N PHE A 571 -16.62 -2.17 19.00
CA PHE A 571 -15.28 -2.58 18.54
C PHE A 571 -15.06 -4.07 18.83
N ALA A 572 -15.37 -4.50 20.05
CA ALA A 572 -15.23 -5.89 20.46
C ALA A 572 -16.06 -6.85 19.59
N ASP A 573 -17.27 -6.45 19.19
CA ASP A 573 -18.14 -7.23 18.32
C ASP A 573 -17.52 -7.48 16.93
N LYS A 574 -16.76 -6.50 16.42
CA LYS A 574 -16.07 -6.54 15.12
C LYS A 574 -14.67 -7.15 15.18
N PHE A 575 -14.07 -7.26 16.37
CA PHE A 575 -12.68 -7.65 16.55
C PHE A 575 -12.55 -9.15 16.84
N LYS A 576 -11.70 -9.84 16.06
CA LYS A 576 -11.31 -11.23 16.28
C LYS A 576 -9.87 -11.27 16.75
N LYS A 577 -9.67 -11.66 18.01
CA LYS A 577 -8.36 -11.79 18.63
C LYS A 577 -7.55 -12.93 18.00
N THR A 578 -6.25 -12.71 17.81
CA THR A 578 -5.28 -13.76 17.49
C THR A 578 -4.55 -14.16 18.77
N PRO A 579 -4.27 -15.45 19.03
CA PRO A 579 -3.44 -15.85 20.17
C PRO A 579 -2.05 -15.21 20.06
N VAL A 580 -1.59 -14.50 21.10
CA VAL A 580 -0.27 -13.86 21.14
C VAL A 580 0.57 -14.49 22.26
N LYS A 581 1.86 -14.75 22.04
CA LYS A 581 2.75 -15.25 23.11
C LYS A 581 2.92 -14.17 24.20
N GLY A 582 2.79 -14.55 25.47
CA GLY A 582 2.92 -13.61 26.62
C GLY A 582 1.63 -12.87 27.00
N GLU A 583 0.47 -13.40 26.59
CA GLU A 583 -0.85 -12.80 26.83
C GLU A 583 -1.22 -12.66 28.32
N ASP A 584 -0.59 -13.44 29.20
CA ASP A 584 -0.87 -13.49 30.65
C ASP A 584 -0.63 -12.14 31.36
N ASP A 585 0.17 -11.25 30.76
CA ASP A 585 0.47 -9.91 31.29
C ASP A 585 -0.38 -8.78 30.68
N VAL A 586 -1.31 -9.10 29.79
CA VAL A 586 -2.21 -8.12 29.15
C VAL A 586 -3.62 -8.22 29.73
N LYS A 587 -4.11 -7.13 30.32
CA LYS A 587 -5.48 -7.08 30.84
C LYS A 587 -6.44 -6.53 29.79
N TRP A 588 -7.41 -7.34 29.39
CA TRP A 588 -8.43 -6.99 28.40
C TRP A 588 -9.72 -6.57 29.09
N HIS A 589 -10.23 -5.39 28.71
CA HIS A 589 -11.47 -4.85 29.25
C HIS A 589 -12.39 -4.40 28.11
N VAL A 590 -13.62 -4.91 28.10
CA VAL A 590 -14.67 -4.33 27.27
C VAL A 590 -15.41 -3.32 28.13
N VAL A 591 -15.31 -2.05 27.76
CA VAL A 591 -16.01 -0.99 28.45
C VAL A 591 -17.46 -1.02 27.99
N ALA A 592 -18.38 -1.13 28.95
CA ALA A 592 -19.79 -0.96 28.68
C ALA A 592 -20.03 0.49 28.22
N SER A 593 -20.42 0.68 26.97
CA SER A 593 -21.08 1.89 26.53
C SER A 593 -21.99 1.58 25.35
N ASN A 594 -23.28 1.83 25.59
CA ASN A 594 -24.50 1.63 24.79
C ASN A 594 -24.51 0.45 23.80
#